data_AF-A0A4Q3RS73-F1
#
_entry.id   AF-A0A4Q3RS73-F1
#
_cell.length_a   1.000
_cell.length_b   1.000
_cell.length_c   1.000
_cell.angle_alpha   90.00
_cell.angle_beta   90.00
_cell.angle_gamma   90.00
#
_symmetry.space_group_name_H-M   'P 1'
#
loop_
_entity.id
_entity.type
_entity.pdbx_description
1 polymer ?
#
loop_
_entity_poly.entity_id
_entity_poly.type
_entity_poly.pdbx_seq_one_letter_code
_entity_poly.pdbx_strand_id
1 'polypeptide(L)'
;MTDKVTRKYFLPAFAVKVIGAITIGLLYHYYYGYGDTLRYHWYATFISEALWSDPVLGLRLLFVDLDNIPPDLAPIIREIKFIADEGTFLMVRITAILSFFCYQSYYAIAVLFATLSFSGAWLLFKAFYKLYPNLHKQLAIVILFVPSVFFWGSGILKDSLTLSALGWLFYATTTFSENKPRNFIFILVSSWLLISIKLYIFLIFVVASQVWLAAKFYHKLRHPLIRILVVPLLLFIISIGIFFA
;
A
#
# COMPACT_ATOMS: atom_id res chain seq x y z
N MET A 1 -10.36 -18.06 0.18
CA MET A 1 -9.60 -17.15 -0.72
C MET A 1 -10.39 -16.78 -1.97
N THR A 2 -11.07 -17.73 -2.61
CA THR A 2 -11.96 -17.56 -3.77
C THR A 2 -13.26 -18.35 -3.54
N ASP A 3 -14.29 -18.07 -4.34
CA ASP A 3 -15.51 -18.88 -4.48
C ASP A 3 -15.63 -19.43 -5.92
N LYS A 4 -16.70 -20.18 -6.21
CA LYS A 4 -16.91 -20.79 -7.54
C LYS A 4 -16.90 -19.77 -8.69
N VAL A 5 -17.39 -18.56 -8.45
CA VAL A 5 -17.46 -17.48 -9.46
C VAL A 5 -16.12 -16.77 -9.58
N THR A 6 -15.45 -16.50 -8.46
CA THR A 6 -14.24 -15.67 -8.42
C THR A 6 -12.94 -16.44 -8.69
N ARG A 7 -12.93 -17.77 -8.54
CA ARG A 7 -11.73 -18.62 -8.74
C ARG A 7 -11.05 -18.41 -10.09
N LYS A 8 -11.83 -18.21 -11.15
CA LYS A 8 -11.31 -18.00 -12.51
C LYS A 8 -10.56 -16.68 -12.70
N TYR A 9 -10.71 -15.72 -11.79
CA TYR A 9 -9.99 -14.43 -11.87
C TYR A 9 -8.67 -14.45 -11.10
N PHE A 10 -8.57 -15.25 -10.03
CA PHE A 10 -7.46 -15.16 -9.07
C PHE A 10 -6.09 -15.38 -9.71
N LEU A 11 -5.88 -16.54 -10.36
CA LEU A 11 -4.60 -16.86 -10.97
C LEU A 11 -4.26 -15.96 -12.18
N PRO A 12 -5.18 -15.70 -13.12
CA PRO A 12 -4.89 -14.75 -14.20
C PRO A 12 -4.56 -13.35 -13.70
N ALA A 13 -5.28 -12.84 -12.69
CA ALA A 13 -5.02 -11.53 -12.10
C ALA A 13 -3.66 -11.47 -11.39
N PHE A 14 -3.28 -12.54 -10.68
CA PHE A 14 -1.95 -12.63 -10.08
C PHE A 14 -0.85 -12.70 -11.14
N ALA A 15 -1.07 -13.48 -12.21
CA ALA A 15 -0.11 -13.61 -13.30
C ALA A 15 0.16 -12.25 -13.99
N VAL A 16 -0.88 -11.44 -14.27
CA VAL A 16 -0.66 -10.11 -14.87
C VAL A 16 0.07 -9.14 -13.93
N LYS A 17 -0.10 -9.26 -12.60
CA LYS A 17 0.69 -8.50 -11.62
C LYS A 17 2.16 -8.88 -11.65
N VAL A 18 2.47 -10.18 -11.70
CA VAL A 18 3.85 -10.68 -11.82
C VAL A 18 4.47 -10.24 -13.15
N ILE A 19 3.74 -10.36 -14.27
CA ILE A 19 4.19 -9.87 -15.58
C ILE A 19 4.46 -8.36 -15.51
N GLY A 20 3.58 -7.57 -14.87
CA GLY A 20 3.78 -6.14 -14.67
C GLY A 20 5.07 -5.82 -13.92
N ALA A 21 5.36 -6.54 -12.83
CA ALA A 21 6.59 -6.35 -12.06
C ALA A 21 7.87 -6.68 -12.85
N ILE A 22 7.85 -7.78 -13.60
CA ILE A 22 8.96 -8.16 -14.48
C ILE A 22 9.15 -7.11 -15.57
N THR A 23 8.06 -6.66 -16.21
CA THR A 23 8.10 -5.67 -17.29
C THR A 23 8.65 -4.34 -16.80
N ILE A 24 8.26 -3.88 -15.61
CA ILE A 24 8.85 -2.69 -14.98
C ILE A 24 10.36 -2.88 -14.77
N GLY A 25 10.78 -4.02 -14.21
CA GLY A 25 12.21 -4.32 -14.05
C GLY A 25 12.99 -4.23 -15.36
N LEU A 26 12.48 -4.87 -16.42
CA LEU A 26 13.11 -4.88 -17.74
C LEU A 26 13.16 -3.48 -18.36
N LEU A 27 12.06 -2.72 -18.33
CA LEU A 27 12.02 -1.37 -18.89
C LEU A 27 12.99 -0.43 -18.17
N TYR A 28 13.01 -0.46 -16.84
CA TYR A 28 13.88 0.43 -16.08
C TYR A 28 15.36 0.03 -16.21
N HIS A 29 15.70 -1.27 -16.28
CA HIS A 29 17.08 -1.71 -16.50
C HIS A 29 17.57 -1.42 -17.93
N TYR A 30 16.81 -1.83 -18.95
CA TYR A 30 17.30 -1.89 -20.32
C TYR A 30 16.93 -0.68 -21.19
N TYR A 31 15.84 0.01 -20.87
CA TYR A 31 15.37 1.15 -21.67
C TYR A 31 15.68 2.49 -21.01
N TYR A 32 15.31 2.67 -19.74
CA TYR A 32 15.54 3.94 -19.04
C TYR A 32 16.93 4.05 -18.42
N GLY A 33 17.48 2.96 -17.87
CA GLY A 33 18.76 2.94 -17.16
C GLY A 33 18.73 3.62 -15.78
N TYR A 34 17.62 4.25 -15.39
CA TYR A 34 17.42 4.87 -14.09
C TYR A 34 15.94 4.88 -13.70
N GLY A 35 15.67 4.99 -12.41
CA GLY A 35 14.33 5.28 -11.88
C GLY A 35 14.12 4.78 -10.46
N ASP A 36 12.99 5.17 -9.86
CA ASP A 36 12.72 4.93 -8.44
C ASP A 36 12.82 3.45 -8.06
N THR A 37 12.34 2.56 -8.92
CA THR A 37 12.37 1.12 -8.65
C THR A 37 13.79 0.56 -8.51
N LEU A 38 14.72 1.03 -9.35
CA LEU A 38 16.13 0.66 -9.28
C LEU A 38 16.81 1.31 -8.10
N ARG A 39 16.48 2.57 -7.80
CA ARG A 39 17.05 3.29 -6.66
C ARG A 39 16.63 2.67 -5.34
N TYR A 40 15.35 2.35 -5.15
CA TYR A 40 14.89 1.66 -3.95
C TYR A 40 15.65 0.35 -3.72
N HIS A 41 15.85 -0.43 -4.79
CA HIS A 41 16.62 -1.66 -4.73
C HIS A 41 18.10 -1.42 -4.43
N TRP A 42 18.76 -0.53 -5.16
CA TRP A 42 20.17 -0.19 -4.97
C TRP A 42 20.47 0.29 -3.56
N TYR A 43 19.66 1.18 -3.01
CA TYR A 43 19.90 1.66 -1.65
C TYR A 43 19.54 0.63 -0.59
N ALA A 44 18.58 -0.25 -0.89
CA ALA A 44 18.23 -1.36 -0.02
C ALA A 44 19.35 -2.40 0.08
N THR A 45 20.19 -2.60 -0.95
CA THR A 45 21.30 -3.55 -0.88
C THR A 45 22.36 -3.09 0.13
N PHE A 46 22.66 -1.80 0.26
CA PHE A 46 23.60 -1.32 1.30
C PHE A 46 23.15 -1.67 2.71
N ILE A 47 21.86 -1.44 3.02
CA ILE A 47 21.30 -1.78 4.33
C ILE A 47 21.26 -3.31 4.50
N SER A 48 20.91 -4.05 3.45
CA SER A 48 20.91 -5.52 3.45
C SER A 48 22.30 -6.11 3.67
N GLU A 49 23.35 -5.50 3.10
CA GLU A 49 24.74 -5.90 3.30
C GLU A 49 25.19 -5.64 4.72
N ALA A 50 24.88 -4.44 5.24
CA ALA A 50 25.12 -4.12 6.64
C ALA A 50 24.46 -5.15 7.56
N LEU A 51 23.22 -5.59 7.29
CA LEU A 51 22.55 -6.64 8.08
C LEU A 51 23.29 -7.99 8.06
N TRP A 52 23.99 -8.35 6.97
CA TRP A 52 24.80 -9.57 6.93
C TRP A 52 26.15 -9.41 7.60
N SER A 53 26.84 -8.28 7.40
CA SER A 53 28.20 -8.07 7.90
C SER A 53 28.26 -7.59 9.35
N ASP A 54 27.37 -6.68 9.73
CA ASP A 54 27.21 -6.12 11.07
C ASP A 54 25.71 -5.91 11.37
N PRO A 55 25.04 -6.94 11.93
CA PRO A 55 23.59 -6.87 12.20
C PRO A 55 23.18 -5.68 13.07
N VAL A 56 24.05 -5.22 13.96
CA VAL A 56 23.77 -4.08 14.84
C VAL A 56 23.72 -2.80 14.00
N LEU A 57 24.72 -2.58 13.13
CA LEU A 57 24.71 -1.46 12.19
C LEU A 57 23.49 -1.52 11.25
N GLY A 58 23.20 -2.70 10.67
CA GLY A 58 22.06 -2.87 9.78
C GLY A 58 20.72 -2.54 10.45
N LEU A 59 20.51 -2.98 11.69
CA LEU A 59 19.31 -2.65 12.46
C LEU A 59 19.24 -1.14 12.78
N ARG A 60 20.38 -0.52 13.12
CA ARG A 60 20.44 0.93 13.36
C ARG A 60 20.07 1.71 12.09
N LEU A 61 20.57 1.30 10.92
CA LEU A 61 20.21 1.92 9.63
C LEU A 61 18.73 1.70 9.28
N LEU A 62 18.15 0.54 9.60
CA LEU A 62 16.74 0.26 9.37
C LEU A 62 15.80 1.15 10.20
N PHE A 63 16.18 1.56 11.41
CA PHE A 63 15.30 2.28 12.33
C PHE A 63 15.75 3.72 12.66
N VAL A 64 16.78 4.23 11.99
CA VAL A 64 17.32 5.59 12.24
C VAL A 64 16.27 6.68 11.98
N ASP A 65 16.09 7.59 12.91
CA ASP A 65 15.26 8.77 12.67
C ASP A 65 15.97 9.73 11.72
N LEU A 66 15.32 10.10 10.60
CA LEU A 66 15.88 11.04 9.63
C LEU A 66 15.99 12.47 10.19
N ASP A 67 15.15 12.82 11.16
CA ASP A 67 15.18 14.13 11.80
C ASP A 67 16.30 14.23 12.86
N ASN A 68 16.82 13.09 13.33
CA ASN A 68 17.84 13.00 14.36
C ASN A 68 18.88 11.90 14.05
N ILE A 69 19.63 12.10 12.97
CA ILE A 69 20.63 11.13 12.51
C ILE A 69 21.88 11.17 13.43
N PRO A 70 22.28 10.04 14.04
CA PRO A 70 23.51 9.95 14.83
C PRO A 70 24.76 10.29 13.99
N PRO A 71 25.78 10.96 14.57
CA PRO A 71 26.98 11.39 13.83
C PRO A 71 27.74 10.25 13.14
N ASP A 72 27.71 9.05 13.70
CA ASP A 72 28.38 7.87 13.17
C ASP A 72 27.63 7.23 11.98
N LEU A 73 26.30 7.44 11.88
CA LEU A 73 25.49 6.98 10.74
C LEU A 73 25.39 8.04 9.63
N ALA A 74 25.63 9.31 9.95
CA ALA A 74 25.51 10.41 9.02
C ALA A 74 26.29 10.24 7.70
N PRO A 75 27.53 9.70 7.67
CA PRO A 75 28.24 9.45 6.42
C PRO A 75 27.50 8.45 5.53
N ILE A 76 27.03 7.34 6.10
CA ILE A 76 26.33 6.27 5.38
C ILE A 76 24.98 6.77 4.86
N ILE A 77 24.20 7.45 5.69
CA ILE A 77 22.89 7.99 5.28
C ILE A 77 23.03 9.06 4.20
N ARG A 78 24.09 9.89 4.24
CA ARG A 78 24.38 10.87 3.18
C ARG A 78 24.75 10.24 1.85
N GLU A 79 25.33 9.04 1.85
CA GLU A 79 25.56 8.28 0.60
C GLU A 79 24.25 7.79 -0.02
N ILE A 80 23.20 7.60 0.80
CA ILE A 80 21.82 7.39 0.36
C ILE A 80 21.20 8.73 -0.09
N LYS A 81 21.83 9.38 -1.08
CA LYS A 81 21.44 10.68 -1.66
C LYS A 81 19.99 10.76 -2.17
N PHE A 82 19.32 9.62 -2.31
CA PHE A 82 17.96 9.51 -2.79
C PHE A 82 16.90 9.63 -1.70
N ILE A 83 17.27 9.68 -0.42
CA ILE A 83 16.31 9.96 0.66
C ILE A 83 15.88 11.43 0.56
N ALA A 84 14.75 11.67 -0.10
CA ALA A 84 14.12 12.98 -0.17
C ALA A 84 13.11 13.20 0.97
N ASP A 85 12.49 12.12 1.46
CA ASP A 85 11.42 12.13 2.44
C ASP A 85 11.32 10.77 3.16
N GLU A 86 10.62 10.76 4.30
CA GLU A 86 10.38 9.55 5.11
C GLU A 86 9.66 8.44 4.32
N GLY A 87 8.73 8.80 3.42
CA GLY A 87 8.05 7.82 2.57
C GLY A 87 8.98 7.15 1.56
N THR A 88 9.97 7.88 1.05
CA THR A 88 11.03 7.34 0.18
C THR A 88 11.98 6.45 0.96
N PHE A 89 12.35 6.83 2.19
CA PHE A 89 13.20 5.98 3.02
C PHE A 89 12.50 4.73 3.51
N LEU A 90 11.20 4.81 3.84
CA LEU A 90 10.38 3.65 4.16
C LEU A 90 10.37 2.62 3.03
N MET A 91 10.31 3.07 1.77
CA MET A 91 10.47 2.17 0.62
C MET A 91 11.82 1.46 0.62
N VAL A 92 12.91 2.17 0.90
CA VAL A 92 14.26 1.59 1.01
C VAL A 92 14.31 0.57 2.15
N ARG A 93 13.76 0.88 3.32
CA ARG A 93 13.73 -0.03 4.50
C ARG A 93 12.97 -1.32 4.24
N ILE A 94 11.74 -1.21 3.71
CA ILE A 94 10.93 -2.38 3.36
C ILE A 94 11.66 -3.23 2.31
N THR A 95 12.23 -2.58 1.30
CA THR A 95 13.00 -3.26 0.25
C THR A 95 14.27 -3.90 0.80
N ALA A 96 14.94 -3.31 1.79
CA ALA A 96 16.14 -3.84 2.43
C ALA A 96 15.86 -5.14 3.19
N ILE A 97 14.76 -5.17 3.94
CA ILE A 97 14.31 -6.39 4.63
C ILE A 97 14.04 -7.50 3.60
N LEU A 98 13.35 -7.20 2.50
CA LEU A 98 13.12 -8.20 1.45
C LEU A 98 14.42 -8.59 0.73
N SER A 99 15.32 -7.64 0.50
CA SER A 99 16.63 -7.87 -0.10
C SER A 99 17.46 -8.86 0.70
N PHE A 100 17.42 -8.77 2.02
CA PHE A 100 18.10 -9.71 2.92
C PHE A 100 17.61 -11.15 2.72
N PHE A 101 16.30 -11.38 2.55
CA PHE A 101 15.77 -12.73 2.31
C PHE A 101 15.88 -13.18 0.85
N CYS A 102 15.93 -12.24 -0.09
CA CYS A 102 15.97 -12.51 -1.52
C CYS A 102 17.38 -12.51 -2.12
N TYR A 103 18.43 -12.50 -1.29
CA TYR A 103 19.83 -12.44 -1.73
C TYR A 103 20.07 -11.29 -2.73
N GLN A 104 19.53 -10.11 -2.42
CA GLN A 104 19.59 -8.90 -3.25
C GLN A 104 19.00 -9.03 -4.67
N SER A 105 18.25 -10.09 -5.00
CA SER A 105 17.66 -10.23 -6.32
C SER A 105 16.52 -9.24 -6.55
N TYR A 106 16.72 -8.28 -7.46
CA TYR A 106 15.71 -7.30 -7.83
C TYR A 106 14.37 -7.96 -8.22
N TYR A 107 14.42 -8.97 -9.10
CA TYR A 107 13.20 -9.61 -9.62
C TYR A 107 12.46 -10.42 -8.56
N ALA A 108 13.18 -11.08 -7.64
CA ALA A 108 12.55 -11.78 -6.54
C ALA A 108 11.79 -10.80 -5.62
N ILE A 109 12.42 -9.67 -5.28
CA ILE A 109 11.79 -8.61 -4.47
C ILE A 109 10.60 -8.00 -5.22
N ALA A 110 10.74 -7.72 -6.51
CA ALA A 110 9.67 -7.16 -7.34
C ALA A 110 8.43 -8.08 -7.40
N VAL A 111 8.63 -9.40 -7.44
CA VAL A 111 7.53 -10.40 -7.37
C VAL A 111 6.87 -10.40 -5.98
N LEU A 112 7.63 -10.22 -4.90
CA LEU A 112 7.04 -10.07 -3.56
C LEU A 112 6.20 -8.81 -3.45
N PHE A 113 6.68 -7.68 -3.98
CA PHE A 113 5.88 -6.45 -4.07
C PHE A 113 4.61 -6.64 -4.91
N ALA A 114 4.71 -7.35 -6.04
CA ALA A 114 3.54 -7.69 -6.87
C ALA A 114 2.53 -8.56 -6.11
N THR A 115 3.02 -9.51 -5.31
CA THR A 115 2.20 -10.38 -4.46
C THR A 115 1.48 -9.59 -3.37
N LEU A 116 2.19 -8.67 -2.72
CA LEU A 116 1.65 -7.79 -1.70
C LEU A 116 0.53 -6.91 -2.30
N SER A 117 0.84 -6.21 -3.39
CA SER A 117 -0.10 -5.38 -4.14
C SER A 117 -1.32 -6.17 -4.64
N PHE A 118 -1.11 -7.37 -5.17
CA PHE A 118 -2.19 -8.26 -5.58
C PHE A 118 -3.10 -8.63 -4.39
N SER A 119 -2.53 -8.87 -3.21
CA SER A 119 -3.33 -9.21 -2.03
C SER A 119 -4.31 -8.08 -1.65
N GLY A 120 -3.87 -6.82 -1.71
CA GLY A 120 -4.75 -5.67 -1.47
C GLY A 120 -5.78 -5.49 -2.58
N ALA A 121 -5.36 -5.54 -3.85
CA ALA A 121 -6.28 -5.46 -4.99
C ALA A 121 -7.35 -6.58 -4.95
N TRP A 122 -6.97 -7.78 -4.53
CA TRP A 122 -7.90 -8.90 -4.35
C TRP A 122 -8.89 -8.67 -3.21
N LEU A 123 -8.44 -8.13 -2.07
CA LEU A 123 -9.33 -7.78 -0.97
C LEU A 123 -10.28 -6.64 -1.36
N LEU A 124 -9.81 -5.65 -2.12
CA LEU A 124 -10.64 -4.59 -2.69
C LEU A 124 -11.73 -5.16 -3.61
N PHE A 125 -11.35 -6.01 -4.55
CA PHE A 125 -12.28 -6.71 -5.44
C PHE A 125 -13.34 -7.49 -4.64
N LYS A 126 -12.94 -8.25 -3.63
CA LYS A 126 -13.88 -9.00 -2.78
C LYS A 126 -14.83 -8.11 -2.01
N ALA A 127 -14.37 -6.96 -1.51
CA ALA A 127 -15.22 -6.02 -0.79
C ALA A 127 -16.35 -5.50 -1.70
N PHE A 128 -16.03 -5.09 -2.92
CA PHE A 128 -17.03 -4.68 -3.90
C PHE A 128 -17.90 -5.83 -4.39
N TYR A 129 -17.32 -7.01 -4.61
CA TYR A 129 -18.08 -8.19 -5.02
C TYR A 129 -19.12 -8.60 -3.98
N LYS A 130 -18.82 -8.45 -2.68
CA LYS A 130 -19.78 -8.68 -1.60
C LYS A 130 -20.97 -7.73 -1.67
N LEU A 131 -20.75 -6.48 -2.08
CA LEU A 131 -21.80 -5.46 -2.21
C LEU A 131 -22.59 -5.64 -3.52
N TYR A 132 -21.93 -6.01 -4.62
CA TYR A 132 -22.52 -6.11 -5.95
C TYR A 132 -22.12 -7.41 -6.66
N PRO A 133 -22.65 -8.58 -6.24
CA PRO A 133 -22.23 -9.88 -6.79
C PRO A 133 -22.45 -10.01 -8.30
N ASN A 134 -23.53 -9.40 -8.82
CA ASN A 134 -23.89 -9.46 -10.24
C ASN A 134 -22.87 -8.77 -11.15
N LEU A 135 -22.07 -7.83 -10.62
CA LEU A 135 -21.08 -7.06 -11.38
C LEU A 135 -19.67 -7.66 -11.29
N HIS A 136 -19.54 -8.92 -10.88
CA HIS A 136 -18.24 -9.55 -10.63
C HIS A 136 -17.27 -9.48 -11.82
N LYS A 137 -17.76 -9.49 -13.08
CA LYS A 137 -16.89 -9.41 -14.27
C LYS A 137 -16.34 -7.99 -14.43
N GLN A 138 -17.21 -6.99 -14.34
CA GLN A 138 -16.86 -5.57 -14.47
C GLN A 138 -15.90 -5.16 -13.35
N LEU A 139 -16.19 -5.59 -12.11
CA LEU A 139 -15.33 -5.36 -10.96
C LEU A 139 -13.95 -6.00 -11.14
N ALA A 140 -13.90 -7.24 -11.64
CA ALA A 140 -12.62 -7.92 -11.91
C ALA A 140 -11.82 -7.16 -12.97
N ILE A 141 -12.44 -6.74 -14.07
CA ILE A 141 -11.77 -5.99 -15.14
C ILE A 141 -11.17 -4.70 -14.57
N VAL A 142 -11.98 -3.86 -13.93
CA VAL A 142 -11.56 -2.53 -13.45
C VAL A 142 -10.49 -2.61 -12.37
N ILE A 143 -10.61 -3.56 -11.43
CA ILE A 143 -9.73 -3.62 -10.25
C ILE A 143 -8.47 -4.45 -10.52
N LEU A 144 -8.56 -5.51 -11.33
CA LEU A 144 -7.48 -6.50 -11.46
C LEU A 144 -6.79 -6.49 -12.82
N PHE A 145 -7.48 -6.13 -13.90
CA PHE A 145 -6.99 -6.31 -15.27
C PHE A 145 -6.79 -5.01 -16.06
N VAL A 146 -7.09 -3.84 -15.49
CA VAL A 146 -6.75 -2.55 -16.13
C VAL A 146 -5.23 -2.42 -16.22
N PRO A 147 -4.66 -2.21 -17.43
CA PRO A 147 -3.20 -2.11 -17.64
C PRO A 147 -2.49 -1.18 -16.68
N SER A 148 -3.01 0.04 -16.49
CA SER A 148 -2.43 1.01 -15.57
C SER A 148 -2.34 0.49 -14.13
N VAL A 149 -3.36 -0.24 -13.65
CA VAL A 149 -3.43 -0.73 -12.26
C VAL A 149 -2.47 -1.89 -12.01
N PHE A 150 -2.39 -2.86 -12.93
CA PHE A 150 -1.45 -3.96 -12.76
C PHE A 150 -0.03 -3.60 -13.18
N PHE A 151 0.18 -2.59 -14.02
CA PHE A 151 1.51 -2.13 -14.37
C PHE A 151 2.09 -1.29 -13.23
N TRP A 152 1.56 -0.09 -12.97
CA TRP A 152 2.13 0.83 -11.96
C TRP A 152 1.98 0.33 -10.52
N GLY A 153 0.94 -0.45 -10.25
CA GLY A 153 0.78 -1.13 -8.98
C GLY A 153 1.61 -2.40 -8.87
N SER A 154 2.67 -2.59 -9.65
CA SER A 154 3.58 -3.75 -9.58
C SER A 154 5.03 -3.30 -9.55
N GLY A 155 5.90 -4.16 -9.02
CA GLY A 155 7.32 -3.85 -8.85
C GLY A 155 7.61 -3.05 -7.58
N ILE A 156 8.88 -2.68 -7.40
CA ILE A 156 9.38 -1.98 -6.20
C ILE A 156 9.03 -0.51 -6.36
N LEU A 157 7.79 -0.13 -6.05
CA LEU A 157 7.25 1.22 -6.22
C LEU A 157 6.34 1.59 -5.05
N LYS A 158 6.25 2.89 -4.73
CA LYS A 158 5.31 3.42 -3.72
C LYS A 158 3.88 2.99 -4.05
N ASP A 159 3.50 3.00 -5.33
CA ASP A 159 2.16 2.65 -5.80
C ASP A 159 1.77 1.18 -5.54
N SER A 160 2.74 0.26 -5.52
CA SER A 160 2.51 -1.14 -5.14
C SER A 160 2.08 -1.26 -3.67
N LEU A 161 2.74 -0.54 -2.76
CA LEU A 161 2.41 -0.56 -1.34
C LEU A 161 1.12 0.20 -1.04
N THR A 162 0.92 1.36 -1.67
CA THR A 162 -0.31 2.14 -1.44
C THR A 162 -1.55 1.44 -1.98
N LEU A 163 -1.45 0.75 -3.13
CA LEU A 163 -2.55 -0.08 -3.64
C LEU A 163 -2.85 -1.26 -2.71
N SER A 164 -1.81 -1.89 -2.15
CA SER A 164 -1.96 -2.95 -1.15
C SER A 164 -2.72 -2.44 0.08
N ALA A 165 -2.21 -1.36 0.68
CA ALA A 165 -2.75 -0.76 1.88
C ALA A 165 -4.20 -0.26 1.67
N LEU A 166 -4.47 0.44 0.56
CA LEU A 166 -5.81 0.92 0.25
C LEU A 166 -6.82 -0.22 0.14
N GLY A 167 -6.44 -1.31 -0.52
CA GLY A 167 -7.32 -2.47 -0.68
C GLY A 167 -7.59 -3.21 0.63
N TRP A 168 -6.56 -3.38 1.48
CA TRP A 168 -6.72 -3.93 2.82
C TRP A 168 -7.59 -3.05 3.71
N LEU A 169 -7.35 -1.73 3.70
CA LEU A 169 -8.09 -0.76 4.48
C LEU A 169 -9.57 -0.76 4.09
N PHE A 170 -9.88 -0.67 2.79
CA PHE A 170 -11.26 -0.74 2.30
C PHE A 170 -11.96 -2.05 2.72
N TYR A 171 -11.30 -3.19 2.54
CA TYR A 171 -11.86 -4.48 2.93
C TYR A 171 -12.11 -4.58 4.44
N ALA A 172 -11.16 -4.10 5.25
CA ALA A 172 -11.26 -4.13 6.71
C ALA A 172 -12.38 -3.20 7.23
N THR A 173 -12.52 -1.99 6.68
CA THR A 173 -13.60 -1.05 7.03
C THR A 173 -14.98 -1.61 6.66
N THR A 174 -15.12 -2.25 5.48
CA THR A 174 -16.41 -2.78 5.03
C THR A 174 -16.83 -4.06 5.76
N THR A 175 -15.88 -4.88 6.21
CA THR A 175 -16.14 -6.17 6.87
C THR A 175 -15.84 -6.16 8.37
N PHE A 176 -15.65 -4.98 8.98
CA PHE A 176 -15.18 -4.84 10.37
C PHE A 176 -16.00 -5.67 11.38
N SER A 177 -17.32 -5.77 11.18
CA SER A 177 -18.23 -6.52 12.05
C SER A 177 -18.05 -8.04 12.00
N GLU A 178 -17.39 -8.60 10.97
CA GLU A 178 -17.25 -10.05 10.77
C GLU A 178 -16.03 -10.64 11.49
N ASN A 179 -14.89 -9.93 11.49
CA ASN A 179 -13.66 -10.39 12.13
C ASN A 179 -12.84 -9.20 12.64
N LYS A 180 -13.19 -8.76 13.85
CA LYS A 180 -12.62 -7.56 14.49
C LYS A 180 -11.08 -7.58 14.62
N PRO A 181 -10.42 -8.63 15.15
CA PRO A 181 -8.97 -8.56 15.39
C PRO A 181 -8.16 -8.49 14.10
N ARG A 182 -8.46 -9.33 13.11
CA ARG A 182 -7.76 -9.30 11.81
C ARG A 182 -7.96 -7.96 11.10
N ASN A 183 -9.20 -7.47 11.08
CA ASN A 183 -9.52 -6.23 10.38
C ASN A 183 -8.93 -5.02 11.11
N PHE A 184 -8.79 -5.05 12.44
CA PHE A 184 -8.07 -4.03 13.20
C PHE A 184 -6.59 -3.96 12.80
N ILE A 185 -5.91 -5.10 12.66
CA ILE A 185 -4.52 -5.14 12.17
C ILE A 185 -4.41 -4.56 10.76
N PHE A 186 -5.30 -4.94 9.85
CA PHE A 186 -5.32 -4.36 8.51
C PHE A 186 -5.56 -2.85 8.53
N ILE A 187 -6.45 -2.34 9.38
CA ILE A 187 -6.66 -0.89 9.51
C ILE A 187 -5.39 -0.22 10.02
N LEU A 188 -4.75 -0.74 11.07
CA LEU A 188 -3.57 -0.13 11.67
C LEU A 188 -2.39 -0.12 10.68
N VAL A 189 -2.05 -1.26 10.11
CA VAL A 189 -0.92 -1.39 9.16
C VAL A 189 -1.16 -0.56 7.90
N SER A 190 -2.38 -0.59 7.36
CA SER A 190 -2.69 0.16 6.13
C SER A 190 -2.72 1.66 6.36
N SER A 191 -3.27 2.11 7.50
CA SER A 191 -3.25 3.53 7.87
C SER A 191 -1.82 4.04 8.02
N TRP A 192 -0.97 3.31 8.73
CA TRP A 192 0.44 3.64 8.89
C TRP A 192 1.16 3.73 7.53
N LEU A 193 1.02 2.71 6.67
CA LEU A 193 1.63 2.72 5.33
C LEU A 193 1.16 3.92 4.49
N LEU A 194 -0.14 4.21 4.47
CA LEU A 194 -0.66 5.32 3.67
C LEU A 194 -0.24 6.68 4.22
N ILE A 195 -0.25 6.88 5.55
CA ILE A 195 0.21 8.11 6.18
C ILE A 195 1.69 8.36 5.87
N SER A 196 2.54 7.33 6.01
CA SER A 196 3.98 7.46 5.79
C SER A 196 4.36 7.62 4.32
N ILE A 197 3.62 7.02 3.38
CA ILE A 197 3.98 7.02 1.95
C ILE A 197 3.26 8.12 1.16
N LYS A 198 1.94 8.25 1.33
CA LYS A 198 1.07 9.17 0.57
C LYS A 198 -0.13 9.59 1.43
N LEU A 199 0.09 10.49 2.39
CA LEU A 199 -0.92 10.96 3.36
C LEU A 199 -2.24 11.38 2.69
N TYR A 200 -2.17 12.06 1.55
CA TYR A 200 -3.38 12.50 0.83
C TYR A 200 -4.31 11.34 0.44
N ILE A 201 -3.79 10.15 0.12
CA ILE A 201 -4.62 8.96 -0.19
C ILE A 201 -5.38 8.52 1.06
N PHE A 202 -4.71 8.52 2.21
CA PHE A 202 -5.34 8.19 3.49
C PHE A 202 -6.47 9.17 3.82
N LEU A 203 -6.20 10.48 3.70
CA LEU A 203 -7.20 11.51 4.00
C LEU A 203 -8.43 11.38 3.10
N ILE A 204 -8.24 11.24 1.78
CA ILE A 204 -9.34 11.00 0.84
C ILE A 204 -10.13 9.75 1.22
N PHE A 205 -9.45 8.67 1.60
CA PHE A 205 -10.12 7.44 2.04
C PHE A 205 -10.94 7.65 3.32
N VAL A 206 -10.39 8.34 4.32
CA VAL A 206 -11.09 8.64 5.58
C VAL A 206 -12.37 9.40 5.30
N VAL A 207 -12.28 10.48 4.51
CA VAL A 207 -13.42 11.30 4.09
C VAL A 207 -14.47 10.45 3.36
N ALA A 208 -14.05 9.69 2.35
CA ALA A 208 -14.96 8.85 1.58
C ALA A 208 -15.63 7.75 2.42
N SER A 209 -14.88 7.13 3.33
CA SER A 209 -15.38 6.07 4.21
C SER A 209 -16.38 6.62 5.25
N GLN A 210 -16.15 7.83 5.77
CA GLN A 210 -17.09 8.53 6.64
C GLN A 210 -18.41 8.82 5.93
N VAL A 211 -18.36 9.38 4.71
CA VAL A 211 -19.55 9.64 3.89
C VAL A 211 -20.31 8.34 3.60
N TRP A 212 -19.60 7.27 3.23
CA TRP A 212 -20.21 5.96 2.97
C TRP A 212 -20.87 5.36 4.22
N LEU A 213 -20.21 5.42 5.37
CA LEU A 213 -20.78 4.95 6.64
C LEU A 213 -22.00 5.79 7.03
N ALA A 214 -21.95 7.11 6.88
CA ALA A 214 -23.09 7.99 7.14
C ALA A 214 -24.29 7.58 6.28
N ALA A 215 -24.09 7.42 4.96
CA ALA A 215 -25.13 7.00 4.03
C ALA A 215 -25.72 5.63 4.41
N LYS A 216 -24.87 4.67 4.80
CA LYS A 216 -25.29 3.33 5.23
C LYS A 216 -26.14 3.36 6.50
N PHE A 217 -25.82 4.22 7.47
CA PHE A 217 -26.57 4.33 8.72
C PHE A 217 -27.73 5.33 8.65
N TYR A 218 -27.78 6.19 7.63
CA TYR A 218 -28.79 7.24 7.45
C TYR A 218 -30.21 6.68 7.57
N HIS A 219 -30.49 5.55 6.90
CA HIS A 219 -31.81 4.91 6.93
C HIS A 219 -32.15 4.24 8.28
N LYS A 220 -31.15 3.92 9.11
CA LYS A 220 -31.36 3.33 10.44
C LYS A 220 -31.64 4.39 11.51
N LEU A 221 -31.27 5.64 11.27
CA LEU A 221 -31.54 6.75 12.18
C LEU A 221 -33.03 7.10 12.11
N ARG A 222 -33.79 6.81 13.17
CA ARG A 222 -35.25 7.08 13.22
C ARG A 222 -35.58 8.57 13.40
N HIS A 223 -34.73 9.34 14.09
CA HIS A 223 -35.00 10.74 14.40
C HIS A 223 -34.43 11.72 13.35
N PRO A 224 -35.24 12.64 12.79
CA PRO A 224 -34.80 13.61 11.79
C PRO A 224 -33.78 14.62 12.32
N LEU A 225 -33.83 14.98 13.62
CA LEU A 225 -32.85 15.87 14.25
C LEU A 225 -31.42 15.29 14.25
N ILE A 226 -31.29 13.98 14.50
CA ILE A 226 -29.98 13.30 14.47
C ILE A 226 -29.44 13.28 13.03
N ARG A 227 -30.31 13.11 12.02
CA ARG A 227 -29.91 13.17 10.61
C ARG A 227 -29.38 14.56 10.22
N ILE A 228 -30.03 15.62 10.70
CA ILE A 228 -29.62 17.02 10.45
C ILE A 228 -28.31 17.37 11.15
N LEU A 229 -27.97 16.75 12.28
CA LEU A 229 -26.73 17.03 13.01
C LEU A 229 -25.53 16.20 12.52
N VAL A 230 -25.74 14.92 12.16
CA VAL A 230 -24.65 13.99 11.81
C VAL A 230 -24.00 14.35 10.47
N VAL A 231 -24.78 14.75 9.47
CA VAL A 231 -24.24 15.06 8.13
C VAL A 231 -23.35 16.32 8.14
N PRO A 232 -23.74 17.46 8.73
CA PRO A 232 -22.89 18.64 8.85
C PRO A 232 -21.69 18.42 9.77
N LEU A 233 -21.83 17.64 10.85
CA LEU A 233 -20.71 17.31 11.73
C LEU A 233 -19.63 16.50 11.00
N LEU A 234 -20.04 15.53 10.17
CA LEU A 234 -19.09 14.79 9.32
C LEU A 234 -18.41 15.70 8.31
N LEU A 235 -19.16 16.59 7.63
CA LEU A 235 -18.59 17.59 6.73
C LEU A 235 -17.64 18.55 7.46
N PHE A 236 -17.93 18.94 8.69
CA PHE A 236 -17.08 19.82 9.51
C PHE A 236 -15.76 19.14 9.92
N ILE A 237 -15.82 17.86 10.31
CA ILE A 237 -14.62 17.05 10.60
C ILE A 237 -13.75 16.91 9.34
N ILE A 238 -14.38 16.74 8.17
CA ILE A 238 -13.70 16.71 6.87
C ILE A 238 -12.97 18.04 6.61
N SER A 239 -13.63 19.19 6.84
CA SER A 239 -13.03 20.52 6.66
C SER A 239 -11.83 20.77 7.56
N ILE A 240 -11.91 20.35 8.83
CA ILE A 240 -10.81 20.49 9.80
C ILE A 240 -9.64 19.61 9.38
N GLY A 241 -9.89 18.35 9.01
CA GLY A 241 -8.83 17.42 8.60
C GLY A 241 -8.06 17.89 7.36
N ILE A 242 -8.73 18.59 6.43
CA ILE A 242 -8.09 19.19 5.25
C ILE A 242 -7.31 20.46 5.60
N PHE A 243 -7.75 21.23 6.59
CA PHE A 243 -7.08 22.46 7.00
C PHE A 243 -5.77 22.21 7.76
N PHE A 244 -5.67 21.09 8.48
CA PHE A 244 -4.50 20.74 9.30
C PHE A 244 -3.53 19.73 8.65
N ALA A 245 -3.83 19.27 7.43
CA ALA A 245 -2.99 18.36 6.65
C ALA A 245 -2.21 19.10 5.57
#